data_AF-A0AAV0T4F1-F1
#
_entry.id   AF-A0AAV0T4F1-F1
#
_cell.length_a   1.000
_cell.length_b   1.000
_cell.length_c   1.000
_cell.angle_alpha   90.00
_cell.angle_beta   90.00
_cell.angle_gamma   90.00
#
_symmetry.space_group_name_H-M   'P 1'
#
loop_
_entity.id
_entity.type
_entity.pdbx_description
1 polymer ?
#
loop_
_entity_poly.entity_id
_entity_poly.type
_entity_poly.pdbx_seq_one_letter_code
_entity_poly.pdbx_strand_id
1 'polypeptide(L)'
;MIRLKAKQAEKAAEEKQVAADAGNAVSALKPKTKILGVGRGKRSGLSKEKKRTPGEIRIQKDIAELDGGKAATVTFPEVNDLTFFNVKIAVDTGLWKGASFGFSFKIPPMYPHDPPKVQCLTKIYHPNIDLDGNVCLNILREDWKPVLDINSVIYGLIYLFYEPNPDDPLNKEAAELFRNDPTQFATLVRQSLRGYSVRGISFEKLI
;
A
#
# COMPACT_ATOMS: atom_id res chain seq x y z
N MET A 1 34.79 9.92 -31.82
CA MET A 1 33.64 9.02 -32.12
C MET A 1 33.97 7.52 -32.17
N ILE A 2 35.15 7.03 -31.74
CA ILE A 2 35.51 5.60 -31.86
C ILE A 2 35.35 4.82 -30.53
N ARG A 3 35.34 5.48 -29.36
CA ARG A 3 35.19 4.82 -28.05
C ARG A 3 33.75 4.53 -27.61
N LEU A 4 32.74 5.02 -28.32
CA LEU A 4 31.32 4.81 -27.97
C LEU A 4 30.70 3.56 -28.60
N LYS A 5 31.29 3.01 -29.68
CA LYS A 5 30.80 1.78 -30.33
C LYS A 5 31.35 0.49 -29.71
N ALA A 6 32.51 0.52 -29.05
CA ALA A 6 33.08 -0.65 -28.37
C ALA A 6 32.33 -1.01 -27.07
N LYS A 7 31.84 -0.01 -26.32
CA LYS A 7 31.15 -0.22 -25.04
C LYS A 7 29.71 -0.72 -25.17
N GLN A 8 29.12 -0.62 -26.37
CA GLN A 8 27.78 -1.14 -26.67
C GLN A 8 27.81 -2.60 -27.17
N ALA A 9 28.95 -3.08 -27.68
CA ALA A 9 29.11 -4.48 -28.09
C ALA A 9 29.35 -5.43 -26.90
N GLU A 10 29.97 -4.93 -25.82
CA GLU A 10 30.29 -5.73 -24.62
C GLU A 10 29.04 -6.01 -23.76
N LYS A 11 28.10 -5.07 -23.69
CA LYS A 11 26.85 -5.22 -22.92
C LYS A 11 25.84 -6.18 -23.57
N ALA A 12 25.89 -6.35 -24.90
CA ALA A 12 25.02 -7.26 -25.64
C ALA A 12 25.47 -8.73 -25.58
N ALA A 13 26.73 -8.99 -25.23
CA ALA A 13 27.25 -10.35 -25.04
C ALA A 13 26.87 -10.92 -23.66
N GLU A 14 26.76 -10.06 -22.64
CA GLU A 14 26.41 -10.46 -21.27
C GLU A 14 24.92 -10.82 -21.11
N GLU A 15 24.04 -10.14 -21.86
CA GLU A 15 22.58 -10.45 -21.86
C GLU A 15 22.23 -11.77 -22.58
N LYS A 16 23.10 -12.30 -23.45
CA LYS A 16 22.90 -13.61 -24.10
C LYS A 16 23.38 -14.80 -23.28
N GLN A 17 24.27 -14.60 -22.30
CA GLN A 17 24.80 -15.69 -21.48
C GLN A 17 23.82 -16.07 -20.33
N VAL A 18 23.06 -15.11 -19.79
CA VAL A 18 22.12 -15.35 -18.68
C VAL A 18 20.85 -16.09 -19.15
N ALA A 19 20.46 -15.95 -20.42
CA ALA A 19 19.29 -16.63 -20.98
C ALA A 19 19.51 -18.13 -21.28
N ALA A 20 20.75 -18.61 -21.32
CA ALA A 20 21.09 -19.99 -21.69
C ALA A 20 21.15 -20.96 -20.48
N ASP A 21 21.16 -20.46 -19.24
CA ASP A 21 21.40 -21.28 -18.04
C ASP A 21 20.13 -21.62 -17.23
N ALA A 22 18.95 -21.14 -17.65
CA ALA A 22 17.67 -21.45 -17.01
C ALA A 22 16.94 -22.68 -17.60
N GLY A 23 17.61 -23.41 -18.50
CA GLY A 23 17.00 -24.44 -19.35
C GLY A 23 17.55 -25.85 -19.16
N ASN A 24 17.75 -26.36 -17.94
CA ASN A 24 17.79 -27.81 -17.73
C ASN A 24 17.68 -28.23 -16.26
N ALA A 25 17.04 -29.38 -16.02
CA ALA A 25 16.77 -30.06 -14.74
C ALA A 25 15.58 -29.44 -13.95
N VAL A 26 14.50 -30.15 -13.59
CA VAL A 26 14.37 -31.55 -13.20
C VAL A 26 12.97 -32.05 -13.60
N SER A 27 12.93 -33.00 -14.54
CA SER A 27 11.88 -34.00 -14.65
C SER A 27 12.24 -35.17 -13.73
N ALA A 28 11.41 -35.49 -12.73
CA ALA A 28 11.15 -36.87 -12.28
C ALA A 28 10.31 -36.87 -10.99
N LEU A 29 9.55 -37.96 -10.82
CA LEU A 29 8.79 -38.42 -9.65
C LEU A 29 7.29 -38.06 -9.61
N LYS A 30 6.55 -38.70 -10.52
CA LYS A 30 5.22 -39.24 -10.19
C LYS A 30 5.39 -40.61 -9.55
N PRO A 31 4.65 -40.95 -8.47
CA PRO A 31 4.33 -42.34 -8.18
C PRO A 31 2.91 -42.66 -8.69
N LYS A 32 2.81 -43.60 -9.64
CA LYS A 32 1.68 -44.54 -9.73
C LYS A 32 1.89 -45.54 -8.57
N THR A 33 0.91 -45.99 -7.77
CA THR A 33 -0.15 -46.93 -8.15
C THR A 33 -0.94 -47.31 -6.87
N LYS A 34 -2.28 -47.42 -6.92
CA LYS A 34 -3.04 -48.65 -6.58
C LYS A 34 -4.54 -48.48 -6.82
N ILE A 35 -5.06 -49.38 -7.65
CA ILE A 35 -6.46 -49.63 -7.94
C ILE A 35 -6.96 -50.74 -6.98
N LEU A 36 -8.26 -50.65 -6.63
CA LEU A 36 -9.15 -51.64 -5.98
C LEU A 36 -9.03 -51.88 -4.46
N GLY A 37 -10.08 -51.45 -3.77
CA GLY A 37 -10.44 -51.86 -2.41
C GLY A 37 -11.86 -51.38 -2.10
N VAL A 38 -12.86 -52.21 -2.42
CA VAL A 38 -14.25 -52.01 -2.05
C VAL A 38 -14.35 -52.08 -0.52
N GLY A 39 -14.65 -50.94 0.11
CA GLY A 39 -14.84 -50.85 1.56
C GLY A 39 -15.90 -49.81 1.88
N ARG A 40 -17.09 -50.29 2.27
CA ARG A 40 -18.15 -49.47 2.88
C ARG A 40 -17.64 -48.88 4.19
N GLY A 41 -17.22 -47.61 4.15
CA GLY A 41 -16.94 -46.78 5.33
C GLY A 41 -17.86 -45.56 5.32
N LYS A 42 -18.61 -45.35 6.42
CA LYS A 42 -19.49 -44.20 6.64
C LYS A 42 -18.76 -42.88 6.37
N ARG A 43 -19.27 -42.08 5.42
CA ARG A 43 -18.91 -40.65 5.30
C ARG A 43 -19.56 -39.88 6.44
N SER A 44 -18.82 -39.63 7.51
CA SER A 44 -19.18 -38.66 8.54
C SER A 44 -18.69 -37.26 8.14
N GLY A 45 -19.62 -36.32 8.01
CA GLY A 45 -19.37 -34.88 8.07
C GLY A 45 -18.72 -34.25 6.85
N LEU A 46 -19.51 -33.90 5.84
CA LEU A 46 -19.16 -32.79 4.95
C LEU A 46 -19.16 -31.51 5.82
N SER A 47 -17.98 -30.95 6.09
CA SER A 47 -17.90 -29.54 6.47
C SER A 47 -18.52 -28.75 5.31
N LYS A 48 -19.68 -28.13 5.54
CA LYS A 48 -20.24 -27.19 4.57
C LYS A 48 -19.23 -26.05 4.45
N GLU A 49 -18.50 -25.98 3.33
CA GLU A 49 -17.72 -24.79 3.01
C GLU A 49 -18.65 -23.59 3.11
N LYS A 50 -18.32 -22.66 4.02
CA LYS A 50 -19.10 -21.46 4.24
C LYS A 50 -19.07 -20.66 2.93
N LYS A 51 -20.23 -20.49 2.29
CA LYS A 51 -20.33 -19.70 1.06
C LYS A 51 -19.83 -18.28 1.36
N ARG A 52 -18.85 -17.83 0.58
CA ARG A 52 -18.29 -16.47 0.71
C ARG A 52 -19.37 -15.43 0.43
N THR A 53 -19.37 -14.35 1.19
CA THR A 53 -20.26 -13.22 0.93
C THR A 53 -19.79 -12.43 -0.30
N PRO A 54 -20.67 -11.66 -0.97
CA PRO A 54 -20.25 -10.78 -2.06
C PRO A 54 -19.14 -9.79 -1.64
N GLY A 55 -19.20 -9.28 -0.40
CA GLY A 55 -18.18 -8.41 0.17
C GLY A 55 -16.82 -9.11 0.31
N GLU A 56 -16.79 -10.34 0.83
CA GLU A 56 -15.56 -11.14 0.93
C GLU A 56 -14.93 -11.42 -0.45
N ILE A 57 -15.76 -11.74 -1.44
CA ILE A 57 -15.30 -11.93 -2.84
C ILE A 57 -14.69 -10.64 -3.36
N ARG A 58 -15.33 -9.50 -3.08
CA ARG A 58 -14.84 -8.19 -3.50
C ARG A 58 -13.51 -7.83 -2.84
N ILE A 59 -13.38 -8.02 -1.52
CA ILE A 59 -12.11 -7.78 -0.80
C ILE A 59 -11.01 -8.64 -1.40
N GLN A 60 -11.28 -9.93 -1.61
CA GLN A 60 -10.29 -10.84 -2.18
C GLN A 60 -9.81 -10.39 -3.57
N LYS A 61 -10.72 -9.88 -4.40
CA LYS A 61 -10.38 -9.31 -5.71
C LYS A 61 -9.47 -8.10 -5.57
N ASP A 62 -9.87 -7.12 -4.75
CA ASP A 62 -9.11 -5.88 -4.59
C ASP A 62 -7.73 -6.14 -3.98
N ILE A 63 -7.61 -7.06 -3.01
CA ILE A 63 -6.32 -7.48 -2.44
C ILE A 63 -5.44 -8.19 -3.48
N ALA A 64 -6.02 -9.04 -4.34
CA ALA A 64 -5.26 -9.73 -5.39
C ALA A 64 -4.76 -8.78 -6.50
N GLU A 65 -5.45 -7.66 -6.69
CA GLU A 65 -5.12 -6.62 -7.67
C GLU A 65 -4.28 -5.48 -7.06
N LEU A 66 -3.92 -5.55 -5.76
CA LEU A 66 -3.05 -4.56 -5.13
C LEU A 66 -1.69 -4.51 -5.82
N ASP A 67 -1.42 -3.37 -6.46
CA ASP A 67 -0.11 -3.11 -7.05
C ASP A 67 0.68 -2.06 -6.26
N GLY A 68 -0.01 -1.08 -5.64
CA GLY A 68 0.59 -0.03 -4.80
C GLY A 68 1.70 0.80 -5.48
N GLY A 69 1.90 0.59 -6.78
CA GLY A 69 3.13 0.94 -7.49
C GLY A 69 4.41 0.50 -6.77
N LYS A 70 5.47 1.31 -6.92
CA LYS A 70 6.74 1.11 -6.18
C LYS A 70 6.75 1.79 -4.80
N ALA A 71 5.73 2.59 -4.51
CA ALA A 71 5.71 3.49 -3.35
C ALA A 71 5.06 2.83 -2.13
N ALA A 72 4.11 1.91 -2.31
CA ALA A 72 3.38 1.29 -1.21
C ALA A 72 3.79 -0.18 -0.99
N THR A 73 3.87 -0.58 0.28
CA THR A 73 4.04 -1.97 0.70
C THR A 73 2.90 -2.35 1.64
N VAL A 74 2.19 -3.42 1.32
CA VAL A 74 1.04 -3.91 2.10
C VAL A 74 1.47 -5.08 2.97
N THR A 75 1.06 -5.07 4.23
CA THR A 75 1.36 -6.12 5.21
C THR A 75 0.09 -6.53 5.95
N PHE A 76 -0.13 -7.84 6.07
CA PHE A 76 -1.26 -8.41 6.82
C PHE A 76 -0.73 -8.92 8.15
N PRO A 77 -1.17 -8.35 9.29
CA PRO A 77 -0.79 -8.85 10.61
C PRO A 77 -1.26 -10.29 10.84
N GLU A 78 -2.43 -10.63 10.30
CA GLU A 78 -3.07 -11.95 10.43
C GLU A 78 -3.32 -12.55 9.05
N VAL A 79 -2.77 -13.73 8.79
CA VAL A 79 -2.81 -14.38 7.45
C VAL A 79 -4.24 -14.69 6.98
N ASN A 80 -5.14 -14.94 7.93
CA ASN A 80 -6.53 -15.33 7.64
C ASN A 80 -7.52 -14.16 7.72
N ASP A 81 -7.06 -12.94 8.02
CA ASP A 81 -7.90 -11.75 8.08
C ASP A 81 -7.50 -10.75 7.00
N LEU A 82 -8.25 -10.73 5.90
CA LEU A 82 -8.07 -9.75 4.82
C LEU A 82 -8.76 -8.41 5.10
N THR A 83 -9.51 -8.30 6.20
CA THR A 83 -10.28 -7.09 6.55
C THR A 83 -9.46 -6.07 7.32
N PHE A 84 -8.28 -6.46 7.83
CA PHE A 84 -7.36 -5.58 8.51
C PHE A 84 -5.94 -5.76 7.99
N PHE A 85 -5.35 -4.66 7.51
CA PHE A 85 -3.98 -4.66 7.00
C PHE A 85 -3.34 -3.28 7.15
N ASN A 86 -2.02 -3.25 7.04
CA ASN A 86 -1.26 -2.01 7.07
C ASN A 86 -0.63 -1.73 5.71
N VAL A 87 -0.60 -0.46 5.33
CA VAL A 87 0.07 0.03 4.13
C VAL A 87 1.17 0.99 4.55
N LYS A 88 2.41 0.72 4.14
CA LYS A 88 3.54 1.63 4.32
C LYS A 88 3.79 2.34 2.99
N ILE A 89 3.71 3.67 2.98
CA ILE A 89 3.97 4.51 1.81
C ILE A 89 5.34 5.17 1.96
N ALA A 90 6.25 4.90 1.04
CA ALA A 90 7.55 5.56 0.93
C ALA A 90 7.45 6.74 -0.05
N VAL A 91 7.72 7.95 0.44
CA VAL A 91 7.58 9.18 -0.35
C VAL A 91 8.91 9.50 -1.05
N ASP A 92 8.89 9.62 -2.37
CA ASP A 92 10.07 9.73 -3.23
C ASP A 92 10.36 11.17 -3.72
N THR A 93 9.37 12.05 -3.66
CA THR A 93 9.45 13.45 -4.09
C THR A 93 8.68 14.39 -3.17
N GLY A 94 8.75 15.70 -3.41
CA GLY A 94 8.03 16.72 -2.66
C GLY A 94 8.58 16.96 -1.25
N LEU A 95 7.73 17.52 -0.38
CA LEU A 95 8.12 18.02 0.94
C LEU A 95 8.44 16.90 1.94
N TRP A 96 7.81 15.74 1.80
CA TRP A 96 8.00 14.58 2.66
C TRP A 96 8.96 13.52 2.08
N LYS A 97 9.71 13.87 1.04
CA LYS A 97 10.68 12.99 0.39
C LYS A 97 11.64 12.33 1.39
N GLY A 98 11.82 11.01 1.24
CA GLY A 98 12.74 10.19 2.02
C GLY A 98 12.11 9.59 3.28
N ALA A 99 10.95 10.08 3.71
CA ALA A 99 10.20 9.51 4.82
C ALA A 99 9.29 8.36 4.35
N SER A 100 8.86 7.53 5.31
CA SER A 100 7.82 6.53 5.08
C SER A 100 6.74 6.65 6.14
N PHE A 101 5.47 6.53 5.74
CA PHE A 101 4.32 6.68 6.62
C PHE A 101 3.50 5.39 6.61
N GLY A 102 3.18 4.88 7.81
CA GLY A 102 2.32 3.73 7.99
C GLY A 102 0.85 4.14 8.07
N PHE A 103 -0.03 3.37 7.45
CA PHE A 103 -1.48 3.53 7.52
C PHE A 103 -2.11 2.19 7.86
N SER A 104 -3.09 2.19 8.76
CA SER A 104 -3.95 1.02 8.98
C SER A 104 -5.20 1.14 8.13
N PHE A 105 -5.62 0.01 7.57
CA PHE A 105 -6.84 -0.14 6.79
C PHE A 105 -7.73 -1.14 7.50
N LYS A 106 -9.00 -0.77 7.67
CA LYS A 106 -10.05 -1.65 8.17
C LYS A 106 -11.24 -1.64 7.24
N ILE A 107 -11.50 -2.80 6.63
CA ILE A 107 -12.61 -2.98 5.70
C ILE A 107 -13.92 -3.15 6.49
N PRO A 108 -14.97 -2.36 6.21
CA PRO A 108 -16.24 -2.50 6.90
C PRO A 108 -17.02 -3.75 6.42
N PRO A 109 -17.96 -4.28 7.23
CA PRO A 109 -18.81 -5.40 6.82
C PRO A 109 -19.64 -5.14 5.55
N MET A 110 -19.99 -3.87 5.28
CA MET A 110 -20.80 -3.46 4.13
C MET A 110 -19.96 -3.11 2.90
N TYR A 111 -18.66 -3.40 2.90
CA TYR A 111 -17.81 -3.16 1.74
C TYR A 111 -18.30 -3.94 0.50
N PRO A 112 -18.36 -3.31 -0.69
CA PRO A 112 -17.83 -1.99 -1.07
C PRO A 112 -18.86 -0.84 -0.99
N HIS A 113 -20.03 -1.04 -0.38
CA HIS A 113 -21.00 0.05 -0.22
C HIS A 113 -20.48 1.14 0.71
N ASP A 114 -19.82 0.75 1.79
CA ASP A 114 -19.10 1.64 2.70
C ASP A 114 -17.59 1.65 2.37
N PRO A 115 -16.90 2.80 2.49
CA PRO A 115 -15.46 2.90 2.26
C PRO A 115 -14.64 2.18 3.34
N PRO A 116 -13.39 1.79 3.05
CA PRO A 116 -12.46 1.35 4.08
C PRO A 116 -12.21 2.48 5.10
N LYS A 117 -12.03 2.12 6.38
CA LYS A 117 -11.54 3.06 7.38
C LYS A 117 -10.01 3.10 7.32
N VAL A 118 -9.44 4.30 7.22
CA VAL A 118 -8.00 4.50 7.13
C VAL A 118 -7.54 5.42 8.25
N GLN A 119 -6.44 5.05 8.92
CA GLN A 119 -5.80 5.88 9.94
C GLN A 119 -4.29 5.90 9.71
N CYS A 120 -3.69 7.09 9.72
CA CYS A 120 -2.25 7.28 9.72
C CYS A 120 -1.68 6.86 11.08
N LEU A 121 -0.72 5.95 11.07
CA LEU A 121 -0.04 5.42 12.26
C LEU A 121 1.18 6.27 12.64
N THR A 122 1.67 7.08 11.71
CA THR A 122 2.85 7.93 11.89
C THR A 122 2.41 9.36 12.11
N LYS A 123 2.85 9.99 13.21
CA LYS A 123 2.55 11.41 13.45
C LYS A 123 3.25 12.26 12.39
N ILE A 124 2.51 13.17 11.76
CA ILE A 124 2.99 13.95 10.62
C ILE A 124 2.47 15.39 10.69
N TYR A 125 3.30 16.35 10.26
CA TYR A 125 2.85 17.72 10.01
C TYR A 125 2.32 17.82 8.57
N HIS A 126 1.00 17.76 8.40
CA HIS A 126 0.34 17.70 7.10
C HIS A 126 -1.04 18.40 7.13
N PRO A 127 -1.48 19.11 6.07
CA PRO A 127 -2.79 19.79 6.05
C PRO A 127 -4.00 18.86 6.26
N ASN A 128 -3.99 17.70 5.61
CA ASN A 128 -5.12 16.75 5.60
C ASN A 128 -4.98 15.56 6.58
N ILE A 129 -3.98 15.56 7.46
CA ILE A 129 -3.81 14.49 8.47
C ILE A 129 -3.62 15.16 9.82
N ASP A 130 -4.44 14.78 10.81
CA ASP A 130 -4.31 15.31 12.17
C ASP A 130 -3.35 14.48 13.04
N LEU A 131 -3.21 14.90 14.29
CA LEU A 131 -2.28 14.30 15.26
C LEU A 131 -2.76 12.95 15.80
N ASP A 132 -4.06 12.67 15.69
CA ASP A 132 -4.67 11.39 16.05
C ASP A 132 -4.65 10.40 14.87
N GLY A 133 -4.15 10.85 13.71
CA GLY A 133 -3.98 10.04 12.51
C GLY A 133 -5.22 9.98 11.63
N ASN A 134 -6.26 10.80 11.89
CA ASN A 134 -7.40 10.88 10.99
C ASN A 134 -6.96 11.48 9.66
N VAL A 135 -7.50 10.94 8.56
CA VAL A 135 -7.15 11.35 7.20
C VAL A 135 -8.36 11.98 6.53
N CYS A 136 -8.18 13.19 6.04
CA CYS A 136 -9.12 13.86 5.18
C CYS A 136 -8.80 13.52 3.71
N LEU A 137 -9.51 12.53 3.18
CA LEU A 137 -9.51 12.16 1.76
C LEU A 137 -10.96 12.02 1.32
N ASN A 138 -11.38 12.76 0.29
CA ASN A 138 -12.76 12.83 -0.19
C ASN A 138 -13.34 11.46 -0.56
N ILE A 139 -12.55 10.60 -1.21
CA ILE A 139 -12.96 9.24 -1.59
C ILE A 139 -13.12 8.29 -0.39
N LEU A 140 -12.74 8.69 0.83
CA LEU A 140 -13.07 7.96 2.05
C LEU A 140 -14.39 8.44 2.69
N ARG A 141 -15.05 9.43 2.09
CA ARG A 141 -16.26 10.10 2.61
C ARG A 141 -17.28 10.28 1.48
N GLU A 142 -17.59 11.52 1.09
CA GLU A 142 -18.66 11.89 0.16
C GLU A 142 -18.46 11.35 -1.27
N ASP A 143 -17.20 11.24 -1.70
CA ASP A 143 -16.85 10.81 -3.06
C ASP A 143 -16.62 9.30 -3.16
N TRP A 144 -16.77 8.55 -2.07
CA TRP A 144 -16.76 7.09 -2.16
C TRP A 144 -17.87 6.59 -3.07
N LYS A 145 -17.52 5.64 -3.93
CA LYS A 145 -18.45 4.92 -4.80
C LYS A 145 -18.03 3.45 -4.81
N PRO A 146 -18.98 2.49 -4.83
CA PRO A 146 -18.63 1.05 -4.84
C PRO A 146 -17.78 0.60 -6.04
N VAL A 147 -17.61 1.44 -7.07
CA VAL A 147 -16.69 1.19 -8.20
C VAL A 147 -15.23 1.44 -7.84
N LEU A 148 -14.95 2.26 -6.83
CA LEU A 148 -13.60 2.50 -6.31
C LEU A 148 -13.11 1.28 -5.52
N ASP A 149 -11.81 1.06 -5.56
CA ASP A 149 -11.12 -0.06 -4.93
C ASP A 149 -10.08 0.39 -3.91
N ILE A 150 -9.41 -0.58 -3.27
CA ILE A 150 -8.36 -0.30 -2.28
C ILE A 150 -7.16 0.42 -2.93
N ASN A 151 -6.80 0.08 -4.18
CA ASN A 151 -5.74 0.80 -4.91
C ASN A 151 -6.07 2.29 -5.07
N SER A 152 -7.30 2.62 -5.43
CA SER A 152 -7.76 4.01 -5.56
C SER A 152 -7.53 4.80 -4.28
N VAL A 153 -7.78 4.17 -3.12
CA VAL A 153 -7.51 4.78 -1.81
C VAL A 153 -6.00 4.95 -1.59
N ILE A 154 -5.18 3.93 -1.87
CA ILE A 154 -3.71 4.01 -1.72
C ILE A 154 -3.13 5.12 -2.61
N TYR A 155 -3.56 5.21 -3.87
CA TYR A 155 -3.15 6.28 -4.78
C TYR A 155 -3.62 7.67 -4.30
N GLY A 156 -4.83 7.76 -3.74
CA GLY A 156 -5.32 8.98 -3.10
C GLY A 156 -4.44 9.43 -1.92
N LEU A 157 -4.01 8.49 -1.06
CA LEU A 157 -3.08 8.78 0.03
C LEU A 157 -1.71 9.22 -0.48
N ILE A 158 -1.16 8.55 -1.51
CA ILE A 158 0.10 8.95 -2.15
C ILE A 158 -0.01 10.38 -2.69
N TYR A 159 -1.13 10.69 -3.36
CA TYR A 159 -1.35 12.00 -3.95
C TYR A 159 -1.40 13.12 -2.92
N LEU A 160 -1.94 12.88 -1.70
CA LEU A 160 -1.92 13.88 -0.62
C LEU A 160 -0.50 14.34 -0.25
N PHE A 161 0.52 13.48 -0.37
CA PHE A 161 1.91 13.88 -0.14
C PHE A 161 2.51 14.72 -1.27
N TYR A 162 1.96 14.64 -2.48
CA TYR A 162 2.41 15.42 -3.62
C TYR A 162 1.68 16.76 -3.70
N GLU A 163 0.36 16.73 -3.55
CA GLU A 163 -0.53 17.88 -3.66
C GLU A 163 -1.50 17.88 -2.46
N PRO A 164 -1.09 18.42 -1.29
CA PRO A 164 -1.99 18.59 -0.16
C PRO A 164 -3.18 19.46 -0.54
N ASN A 165 -4.36 19.14 -0.02
CA ASN A 165 -5.57 19.93 -0.25
C ASN A 165 -5.79 20.93 0.90
N PRO A 166 -5.52 22.23 0.74
CA PRO A 166 -5.70 23.18 1.83
C PRO A 166 -7.19 23.53 2.10
N ASP A 167 -8.11 23.17 1.21
CA ASP A 167 -9.51 23.61 1.25
C ASP A 167 -10.41 22.75 2.16
N ASP A 168 -9.99 21.53 2.47
CA ASP A 168 -10.58 20.70 3.53
C ASP A 168 -9.48 20.24 4.51
N PRO A 169 -8.94 21.12 5.37
CA PRO A 169 -7.82 20.78 6.22
C PRO A 169 -8.28 20.26 7.60
N LEU A 170 -7.63 19.20 8.07
CA LEU A 170 -7.71 18.79 9.48
C LEU A 170 -6.73 19.59 10.34
N ASN A 171 -5.59 19.98 9.77
CA ASN A 171 -4.62 20.87 10.38
C ASN A 171 -4.68 22.25 9.71
N LYS A 172 -5.46 23.15 10.31
CA LYS A 172 -5.70 24.51 9.78
C LYS A 172 -4.42 25.34 9.68
N GLU A 173 -3.54 25.26 10.68
CA GLU A 173 -2.26 25.99 10.66
C GLU A 173 -1.38 25.53 9.49
N ALA A 174 -1.25 24.21 9.31
CA ALA A 174 -0.48 23.66 8.20
C ALA A 174 -1.03 24.11 6.84
N ALA A 175 -2.36 24.14 6.68
CA ALA A 175 -3.01 24.60 5.46
C ALA A 175 -2.83 26.11 5.20
N GLU A 176 -2.93 26.94 6.25
CA GLU A 176 -2.68 28.38 6.17
C GLU A 176 -1.24 28.68 5.77
N LEU A 177 -0.26 28.02 6.39
CA LEU A 177 1.14 28.15 6.02
C LEU A 177 1.39 27.63 4.60
N PHE A 178 0.80 26.51 4.21
CA PHE A 178 0.94 25.99 2.84
C PHE A 178 0.47 27.00 1.79
N ARG A 179 -0.63 27.74 2.05
CA ARG A 179 -1.11 28.79 1.14
C ARG A 179 -0.28 30.07 1.19
N ASN A 180 0.02 30.56 2.38
CA ASN A 180 0.46 31.95 2.59
C ASN A 180 1.98 32.07 2.80
N ASP A 181 2.63 31.03 3.33
CA ASP A 181 4.08 30.99 3.53
C ASP A 181 4.65 29.57 3.26
N PRO A 182 4.75 29.18 1.98
CA PRO A 182 5.26 27.86 1.60
C PRO A 182 6.69 27.59 2.11
N THR A 183 7.48 28.63 2.34
CA THR A 183 8.87 28.52 2.82
C THR A 183 8.89 28.13 4.29
N GLN A 184 8.08 28.79 5.12
CA GLN A 184 7.92 28.40 6.52
C GLN A 184 7.29 27.01 6.63
N PHE A 185 6.26 26.71 5.83
CA PHE A 185 5.66 25.38 5.79
C PHE A 185 6.71 24.29 5.52
N ALA A 186 7.52 24.44 4.47
CA ALA A 186 8.57 23.49 4.13
C ALA A 186 9.64 23.35 5.25
N THR A 187 9.93 24.44 5.96
CA THR A 187 10.85 24.42 7.11
C THR A 187 10.28 23.59 8.26
N LEU A 188 9.01 23.78 8.62
CA LEU A 188 8.35 23.02 9.67
C LEU A 188 8.21 21.54 9.32
N VAL A 189 7.85 21.23 8.07
CA VAL A 189 7.85 19.85 7.56
C VAL A 189 9.22 19.21 7.77
N ARG A 190 10.31 19.83 7.29
CA ARG A 190 11.66 19.29 7.47
C ARG A 190 12.08 19.14 8.93
N GLN A 191 11.70 20.08 9.80
CA GLN A 191 11.96 19.97 11.23
C GLN A 191 11.24 18.76 11.84
N SER A 192 9.95 18.59 11.53
CA SER A 192 9.17 17.46 12.00
C SER A 192 9.77 16.12 11.55
N LEU A 193 10.19 16.01 10.29
CA LEU A 193 10.78 14.79 9.73
C LEU A 193 12.12 14.42 10.38
N ARG A 194 12.87 15.41 10.88
CA ARG A 194 14.14 15.20 11.61
C ARG A 194 13.92 14.85 13.10
N GLY A 195 12.68 14.74 13.55
CA GLY A 195 12.32 14.41 14.92
C GLY A 195 12.37 15.60 15.88
N TYR A 196 12.38 16.84 15.37
CA TYR A 196 12.28 18.02 16.22
C TYR A 196 10.83 18.29 16.63
N SER A 197 10.67 19.05 17.71
CA SER A 197 9.35 19.54 18.09
C SER A 197 8.93 20.72 17.20
N VAL A 198 7.70 20.68 16.69
CA VAL A 198 7.07 21.77 15.95
C VAL A 198 5.86 22.21 16.75
N ARG A 199 5.78 23.50 17.08
CA ARG A 199 4.69 24.09 17.89
C ARG A 199 4.40 23.34 19.20
N GLY A 200 5.46 22.89 19.88
CA GLY A 200 5.35 22.15 21.14
C GLY A 200 4.97 20.67 20.98
N ILE A 201 4.82 20.18 19.75
CA ILE A 201 4.51 18.78 19.45
C ILE A 201 5.76 18.06 19.01
N SER A 202 6.10 16.97 19.71
CA SER A 202 7.22 16.11 19.36
C SER A 202 6.85 15.12 18.26
N PHE A 203 7.73 15.01 17.26
CA PHE A 203 7.62 14.12 16.11
C PHE A 203 8.73 13.05 16.14
N GLU A 204 8.43 11.88 15.57
CA GLU A 204 9.43 10.84 15.35
C GLU A 204 10.42 11.26 14.26
N LYS A 205 11.69 10.84 14.38
CA LYS A 205 12.69 11.05 13.34
C LYS A 205 12.47 10.05 12.19
N LEU A 206 12.13 10.56 11.01
CA LEU A 206 11.88 9.78 9.79
C LEU A 206 13.00 9.93 8.75
N ILE A 207 13.84 10.98 8.84
CA ILE A 207 15.03 11.21 8.00
C ILE A 207 16.24 11.72 8.78
#